data_AF-A0ABD4SCN9-F1
#
_entry.id   AF-A0ABD4SCN9-F1
#
_cell.length_a   1.000
_cell.length_b   1.000
_cell.length_c   1.000
_cell.angle_alpha   90.00
_cell.angle_beta   90.00
_cell.angle_gamma   90.00
#
_symmetry.space_group_name_H-M   'P 1'
#
loop_
_entity.id
_entity.type
_entity.pdbx_description
1 polymer ?
#
loop_
_entity_poly.entity_id
_entity_poly.type
_entity_poly.pdbx_seq_one_letter_code
_entity_poly.pdbx_strand_id
1 'polypeptide(L)' 'WNNGNKSRKKQGLSPANRRIHRGMFRTNKGLLVNADINGAMQIVRKVFPNVSFANGIVDAVLHPAKWSPLI' A
#
# COMPACT_ATOMS: atom_id res chain seq x y z
N TRP A 1 -6.20 15.36 -0.11
CA TRP A 1 -4.87 15.44 0.54
C TRP A 1 -4.87 16.23 1.85
N ASN A 2 -5.43 17.44 1.87
CA ASN A 2 -5.40 18.31 3.07
C ASN A 2 -6.04 17.69 4.32
N ASN A 3 -7.14 16.94 4.17
CA ASN A 3 -7.78 16.27 5.31
C ASN A 3 -6.87 15.19 5.96
N GLY A 4 -6.22 14.37 5.12
CA GLY A 4 -5.28 13.35 5.57
C GLY A 4 -4.06 13.95 6.28
N ASN A 5 -3.56 15.10 5.80
CA ASN A 5 -2.46 15.82 6.47
C ASN A 5 -2.86 16.36 7.84
N LYS A 6 -4.07 16.93 7.99
CA LYS A 6 -4.57 17.43 9.28
C LYS A 6 -4.67 16.31 10.32
N SER A 7 -5.25 15.17 9.95
CA SER A 7 -5.35 13.99 10.83
C SER A 7 -3.98 13.46 11.28
N ARG A 8 -3.01 13.37 10.35
CA ARG A 8 -1.65 12.92 10.65
C ARG A 8 -0.89 13.90 11.55
N LYS A 9 -1.04 15.21 11.32
CA LYS A 9 -0.46 16.24 12.18
C LYS A 9 -0.97 16.13 13.62
N LYS A 10 -2.27 15.85 13.81
CA LYS A 10 -2.85 15.58 15.14
C LYS A 10 -2.22 14.35 15.82
N GLN A 11 -1.72 13.39 15.05
CA GLN A 11 -1.04 12.17 15.54
C GLN A 11 0.49 12.35 15.65
N GLY A 12 1.04 13.55 15.42
CA GLY A 12 2.50 13.78 15.42
C GLY A 12 3.26 13.14 14.25
N LEU A 13 2.55 12.76 13.18
CA LEU A 13 3.12 12.07 12.03
C LEU A 13 3.42 13.02 10.86
N SER A 14 4.48 12.71 10.11
CA SER A 14 4.87 13.46 8.91
C SER A 14 3.78 13.47 7.83
N PRO A 15 3.75 14.45 6.90
CA PRO A 15 2.68 14.62 5.91
C PRO A 15 2.40 13.37 5.05
N ALA A 16 1.22 13.33 4.43
CA ALA A 16 0.72 12.20 3.65
C ALA A 16 1.45 11.98 2.32
N ASN A 17 2.15 13.00 1.78
CA ASN A 17 2.89 12.86 0.53
C ASN A 17 4.24 12.15 0.74
N ARG A 18 4.17 10.85 1.06
CA ARG A 18 5.34 9.99 1.33
C ARG A 18 5.75 9.12 0.14
N ARG A 19 4.99 9.19 -0.94
CA ARG A 19 5.40 8.62 -2.23
C ARG A 19 6.43 9.57 -2.82
N ILE A 20 7.66 9.07 -2.99
CA ILE A 20 8.75 9.88 -3.55
C ILE A 20 8.56 9.95 -5.07
N HIS A 21 8.41 8.79 -5.70
CA HIS A 21 8.06 8.64 -7.12
C HIS A 21 7.27 7.34 -7.34
N ARG A 22 6.91 7.01 -8.59
CA ARG A 22 6.29 5.72 -8.91
C ARG A 22 7.21 4.56 -8.53
N GLY A 23 6.68 3.55 -7.86
CA GLY A 23 7.47 2.43 -7.34
C GLY A 23 8.19 2.69 -6.01
N MET A 24 8.25 3.92 -5.46
CA MET A 24 8.98 4.18 -4.21
C MET A 24 8.20 5.01 -3.18
N PHE A 25 8.11 4.47 -1.96
CA PHE A 25 7.39 5.06 -0.83
C PHE A 25 8.22 5.00 0.45
N ARG A 26 8.20 6.08 1.24
CA ARG A 26 8.88 6.15 2.55
C ARG A 26 7.90 5.94 3.71
N THR A 27 8.17 4.94 4.54
CA THR A 27 7.35 4.64 5.72
C THR A 27 7.56 5.68 6.84
N ASN A 28 6.75 5.63 7.89
CA ASN A 28 6.92 6.52 9.06
C ASN A 28 8.25 6.26 9.79
N LYS A 29 8.77 5.02 9.72
CA LYS A 29 10.07 4.62 10.29
C LYS A 29 11.25 4.96 9.37
N GLY A 30 11.01 5.61 8.24
CA GLY A 30 12.04 5.97 7.27
C GLY A 30 12.41 4.87 6.27
N LEU A 31 11.87 3.64 6.41
CA LEU A 31 12.11 2.54 5.46
C LEU A 31 11.54 2.85 4.07
N LEU A 32 12.27 2.44 3.03
CA LEU A 32 11.82 2.52 1.64
C LEU A 32 11.14 1.22 1.25
N VAL A 33 9.93 1.32 0.72
CA VAL A 33 9.12 0.19 0.25
C VAL A 33 8.53 0.51 -1.11
N ASN A 34 8.10 -0.52 -1.84
CA ASN A 34 7.42 -0.30 -3.10
C ASN A 34 6.07 0.40 -2.90
N ALA A 35 5.85 1.50 -3.62
CA ALA A 35 4.65 2.32 -3.49
C ALA A 35 3.37 1.57 -3.90
N ASP A 36 3.42 0.76 -4.95
CA ASP A 36 2.27 0.04 -5.50
C ASP A 36 1.88 -1.12 -4.57
N ILE A 37 2.86 -1.86 -4.04
CA ILE A 37 2.64 -2.91 -3.03
C ILE A 37 2.02 -2.31 -1.76
N ASN A 38 2.55 -1.17 -1.28
CA ASN A 38 1.98 -0.47 -0.12
C ASN A 38 0.54 0.03 -0.38
N GLY A 39 0.24 0.45 -1.62
CA GLY A 39 -1.12 0.79 -2.05
C GLY A 39 -2.06 -0.41 -1.99
N ALA A 40 -1.68 -1.53 -2.61
CA ALA A 40 -2.45 -2.76 -2.60
C ALA A 40 -2.74 -3.26 -1.18
N MET A 41 -1.72 -3.31 -0.31
CA MET A 41 -1.89 -3.73 1.08
C MET A 41 -2.86 -2.85 1.87
N GLN A 42 -2.88 -1.52 1.62
CA GLN A 42 -3.85 -0.64 2.28
C GLN A 42 -5.29 -0.87 1.79
N ILE A 43 -5.48 -1.21 0.52
CA ILE A 43 -6.80 -1.60 0.00
C ILE A 43 -7.28 -2.88 0.70
N VAL A 44 -6.41 -3.90 0.77
CA VAL A 44 -6.72 -5.17 1.45
C VAL A 44 -7.14 -4.91 2.90
N ARG A 45 -6.37 -4.11 3.66
CA ARG A 45 -6.72 -3.74 5.04
C ARG A 45 -8.03 -2.98 5.19
N LYS A 46 -8.42 -2.20 4.19
CA LYS A 46 -9.68 -1.44 4.21
C LYS A 46 -10.88 -2.34 3.97
N VAL A 47 -10.74 -3.33 3.10
CA VAL A 47 -11.81 -4.28 2.76
C VAL A 47 -11.92 -5.38 3.81
N PHE A 48 -10.79 -5.84 4.35
CA PHE A 48 -10.70 -6.93 5.32
C PHE A 48 -10.09 -6.40 6.63
N PRO A 49 -10.92 -5.91 7.58
CA PRO A 49 -10.42 -5.25 8.79
C PRO A 49 -9.60 -6.16 9.72
N ASN A 50 -9.81 -7.47 9.66
CA ASN A 50 -9.10 -8.47 10.48
C ASN A 50 -8.01 -9.23 9.71
N VAL A 51 -7.56 -8.71 8.57
CA VAL A 51 -6.49 -9.36 7.79
C VAL A 51 -5.18 -9.34 8.58
N SER A 52 -4.63 -10.54 8.82
CA SER A 52 -3.27 -10.72 9.35
C SER A 52 -2.37 -11.19 8.22
N PHE A 53 -1.32 -10.43 7.95
CA PHE A 53 -0.28 -10.82 6.99
C PHE A 53 0.83 -11.66 7.64
N ALA A 54 0.72 -11.99 8.93
CA ALA A 54 1.71 -12.78 9.67
C ALA A 54 1.56 -14.28 9.41
N ASN A 55 0.33 -14.72 9.15
CA ASN A 55 0.04 -16.04 8.63
C ASN A 55 -0.06 -15.85 7.12
N GLY A 56 0.88 -16.42 6.35
CA GLY A 56 0.99 -16.17 4.91
C GLY A 56 -0.37 -16.23 4.20
N ILE A 57 -0.55 -15.37 3.19
CA ILE A 57 -1.68 -15.51 2.26
C ILE A 57 -1.49 -16.87 1.58
N VAL A 58 -2.46 -17.77 1.78
CA VAL A 58 -2.36 -19.18 1.37
C VAL A 58 -2.19 -19.32 -0.14
N ASP A 59 -2.80 -18.41 -0.91
CA ASP A 59 -2.66 -18.32 -2.35
C ASP A 59 -3.26 -16.99 -2.88
N ALA A 60 -2.81 -16.52 -4.04
CA ALA A 60 -3.49 -15.48 -4.80
C ALA A 60 -4.48 -16.15 -5.77
N VAL A 61 -5.78 -16.06 -5.44
CA VAL A 61 -6.87 -16.69 -6.22
C VAL A 61 -6.84 -16.30 -7.72
N LEU A 62 -6.31 -15.12 -8.05
CA LEU A 62 -6.19 -14.65 -9.42
C LEU A 62 -4.80 -14.07 -9.67
N HIS A 63 -4.06 -14.70 -10.59
CA HIS A 63 -2.85 -14.16 -11.17
C HIS A 63 -3.21 -13.47 -12.49
N PRO A 64 -3.15 -12.14 -12.58
CA PRO A 64 -3.41 -11.45 -13.85
C PRO A 64 -2.37 -11.88 -14.88
N ALA A 65 -2.80 -12.65 -15.87
CA ALA A 65 -2.01 -13.00 -17.04
C ALA A 65 -2.09 -11.85 -18.05
N LYS A 66 -0.94 -11.47 -18.61
CA LYS A 66 -0.92 -10.52 -19.71
C LYS A 66 -1.48 -11.21 -20.95
N TRP A 67 -2.66 -10.79 -21.38
CA TRP A 67 -3.22 -11.25 -22.64
C TRP A 67 -2.50 -10.58 -23.81
N SER A 68 -2.04 -11.38 -24.78
CA SER A 68 -1.45 -10.92 -26.03
C SER A 68 -2.06 -11.74 -27.18
N PRO A 69 -2.56 -11.11 -28.25
CA PRO A 69 -3.28 -11.78 -29.34
C PRO A 69 -2.38 -12.57 -30.31
N LEU A 70 -1.18 -12.98 -29.90
CA LEU A 70 -0.17 -13.62 -30.76
C LEU A 70 0.13 -15.07 -30.37
N ILE A 71 -0.83 -15.74 -29.72
CA ILE A 71 -0.90 -17.20 -29.58
C ILE A 71 -2.34 -17.61 -29.88
#